data_AF-A0A0M2PUU6-F1
#
_entry.id   AF-A0A0M2PUU6-F1
#
_cell.length_a   1.000
_cell.length_b   1.000
_cell.length_c   1.000
_cell.angle_alpha   90.00
_cell.angle_beta   90.00
_cell.angle_gamma   90.00
#
_symmetry.space_group_name_H-M   'P 1'
#
loop_
_entity.id
_entity.type
_entity.pdbx_description
1 polymer ?
#
loop_
_entity_poly.entity_id
_entity_poly.type
_entity_poly.pdbx_seq_one_letter_code
_entity_poly.pdbx_strand_id
1 'polypeptide(L)'
;MASRKPSPPAHPWFILWFLALWTRIQTVLRWTIATPGWLGRWVLRGGQGAIEAGLRPYLHSVRQTRQRQRERRRRWWRKNGPLKPIDQLLGLWGIRPVEWRRWLKRSSLFLFTCVFTLLFTGILGWFLLPAGAADPGNVVFVKRITAVNTTDITGFVEDATTNDNEPDWPSPNTTYLRGEIGNTGLPNGGVQPGDELEYTIYFLSNGGSDVRDVKFCDLIPANTTYVTGSMRLGYDATNTTLPDPSGTGTVLTDADDAPTDGAVFYAGGTTPPTICTNANANGGNDNDPSTNDTGAAFVQIVDAATPMPAATGAGTPISSYGFVRFRVKVVD
;
A
#
# COMPACT_ATOMS: atom_id res chain seq x y z
N MET A 1 27.35 13.21 34.62
CA MET A 1 27.98 13.84 33.44
C MET A 1 28.82 12.80 32.72
N ALA A 2 28.35 12.27 31.59
CA ALA A 2 29.11 11.37 30.72
C ALA A 2 29.04 11.92 29.29
N SER A 3 30.20 12.35 28.78
CA SER A 3 30.39 13.03 27.50
C SER A 3 30.29 12.03 26.33
N ARG A 4 29.31 12.21 25.42
CA ARG A 4 29.26 11.51 24.12
C ARG A 4 30.24 12.16 23.14
N LYS A 5 31.14 11.36 22.56
CA LYS A 5 31.99 11.77 21.42
C LYS A 5 31.15 11.93 20.14
N PRO A 6 31.45 12.90 19.25
CA PRO A 6 30.75 13.05 17.97
C PRO A 6 31.27 12.05 16.91
N SER A 7 30.36 11.61 16.04
CA SER A 7 30.62 10.77 14.87
C SER A 7 31.34 11.54 13.74
N PRO A 8 32.22 10.90 12.96
CA PRO A 8 32.98 11.57 11.90
C PRO A 8 32.14 11.80 10.63
N PRO A 9 32.43 12.84 9.83
CA PRO A 9 31.68 13.17 8.62
C PRO A 9 32.01 12.21 7.46
N ALA A 10 30.99 11.92 6.64
CA ALA A 10 31.11 11.12 5.43
C ALA A 10 32.10 11.74 4.42
N HIS A 11 33.06 10.93 3.96
CA HIS A 11 34.13 11.38 3.06
C HIS A 11 33.60 11.70 1.64
N PRO A 12 33.94 12.87 1.05
CA PRO A 12 33.44 13.35 -0.25
C PRO A 12 33.89 12.54 -1.48
N TRP A 13 34.73 11.53 -1.31
CA TRP A 13 35.25 10.69 -2.39
C TRP A 13 34.20 9.73 -2.97
N PHE A 14 33.18 9.37 -2.20
CA PHE A 14 32.14 8.42 -2.64
C PHE A 14 31.19 9.03 -3.69
N ILE A 15 30.88 10.33 -3.56
CA ILE A 15 29.99 11.05 -4.47
C ILE A 15 30.67 11.28 -5.82
N LEU A 16 31.97 11.58 -5.81
CA LEU A 16 32.77 11.75 -7.04
C LEU A 16 32.93 10.44 -7.82
N TRP A 17 33.01 9.30 -7.12
CA TRP A 17 33.06 8.00 -7.77
C TRP A 17 31.73 7.64 -8.46
N PHE A 18 30.60 7.95 -7.83
CA PHE A 18 29.27 7.71 -8.41
C PHE A 18 29.00 8.58 -9.65
N LEU A 19 29.39 9.86 -9.63
CA LEU A 19 29.26 10.76 -10.79
C LEU A 19 30.13 10.34 -11.99
N ALA A 20 31.34 9.81 -11.73
CA ALA A 20 32.22 9.29 -12.77
C ALA A 20 31.70 7.98 -13.39
N LEU A 21 31.01 7.14 -12.61
CA LEU A 21 30.38 5.92 -13.10
C LEU A 21 29.12 6.25 -13.93
N TRP A 22 28.31 7.20 -13.47
CA TRP A 22 27.09 7.66 -14.14
C TRP A 22 27.36 8.26 -15.53
N THR A 23 28.41 9.08 -15.65
CA THR A 23 28.82 9.68 -16.93
C THR A 23 29.31 8.64 -17.93
N ARG A 24 30.04 7.60 -17.49
CA ARG A 24 30.49 6.52 -18.38
C ARG A 24 29.34 5.69 -18.94
N ILE A 25 28.31 5.40 -18.14
CA ILE A 25 27.13 4.65 -18.57
C ILE A 25 26.35 5.39 -19.66
N GLN A 26 26.22 6.72 -19.53
CA GLN A 26 25.56 7.58 -20.53
C GLN A 26 26.30 7.57 -21.88
N THR A 27 27.63 7.52 -21.88
CA THR A 27 28.44 7.44 -23.13
C THR A 27 28.26 6.12 -23.87
N VAL A 28 28.09 5.01 -23.15
CA VAL A 28 27.88 3.68 -23.76
C VAL A 28 26.48 3.59 -24.37
N LEU A 29 25.47 4.16 -23.71
CA LEU A 29 24.09 4.19 -24.24
C LEU A 29 23.94 5.07 -25.49
N ARG A 30 24.79 6.08 -25.69
CA ARG A 30 24.78 6.93 -26.89
C ARG A 30 25.41 6.29 -28.13
N TRP A 31 26.22 5.24 -27.99
CA TRP A 31 26.89 4.57 -29.11
C TRP A 31 26.07 3.43 -29.74
N THR A 32 25.06 2.90 -29.04
CA THR A 32 24.28 1.75 -29.51
C THR A 32 23.10 2.10 -30.44
N ILE A 33 22.87 3.39 -30.77
CA ILE A 33 21.70 3.82 -31.57
C ILE A 33 22.10 4.31 -32.99
N ALA A 34 23.37 4.30 -33.40
CA ALA A 34 23.77 4.80 -34.73
C ALA A 34 24.43 3.74 -35.62
N THR A 35 23.66 3.25 -36.61
CA THR A 35 24.01 2.84 -38.00
C THR A 35 23.45 1.46 -38.44
N PRO A 36 22.64 1.41 -39.52
CA PRO A 36 22.39 0.19 -40.29
C PRO A 36 22.93 0.24 -41.74
N GLY A 37 23.45 -0.89 -42.22
CA GLY A 37 23.30 -1.31 -43.63
C GLY A 37 24.56 -1.59 -44.49
N TRP A 38 24.61 -2.83 -45.03
CA TRP A 38 24.90 -3.25 -46.43
C TRP A 38 25.92 -4.40 -46.67
N LEU A 39 25.49 -5.37 -47.49
CA LEU A 39 26.15 -6.59 -47.99
C LEU A 39 26.65 -6.37 -49.44
N GLY A 40 27.67 -7.12 -49.91
CA GLY A 40 27.90 -7.29 -51.37
C GLY A 40 29.23 -7.86 -51.88
N ARG A 41 29.29 -9.19 -51.99
CA ARG A 41 30.02 -10.14 -52.90
C ARG A 41 30.78 -9.65 -54.17
N TRP A 42 31.92 -10.30 -54.51
CA TRP A 42 32.43 -10.57 -55.89
C TRP A 42 33.31 -11.85 -55.97
N VAL A 43 33.56 -12.35 -57.19
CA VAL A 43 33.74 -13.76 -57.65
C VAL A 43 35.04 -13.95 -58.48
N LEU A 44 35.71 -15.14 -58.37
CA LEU A 44 36.68 -15.89 -59.25
C LEU A 44 37.95 -15.15 -59.78
N ARG A 45 39.13 -15.76 -60.07
CA ARG A 45 39.46 -16.95 -60.90
C ARG A 45 41.00 -17.23 -60.86
N GLY A 46 41.43 -18.49 -61.05
CA GLY A 46 42.66 -18.84 -61.81
C GLY A 46 43.81 -19.62 -61.12
N GLY A 47 44.09 -20.84 -61.60
CA GLY A 47 45.47 -21.35 -61.79
C GLY A 47 46.03 -22.42 -60.84
N GLN A 48 45.67 -23.70 -61.06
CA GLN A 48 46.39 -24.87 -60.54
C GLN A 48 47.38 -25.40 -61.59
N GLY A 49 48.65 -25.60 -61.23
CA GLY A 49 49.57 -26.41 -62.03
C GLY A 49 51.05 -26.01 -61.95
N ALA A 50 51.67 -26.06 -60.77
CA ALA A 50 53.14 -25.94 -60.68
C ALA A 50 53.78 -26.39 -59.34
N ILE A 51 53.12 -27.17 -58.47
CA ILE A 51 53.69 -27.43 -57.14
C ILE A 51 53.43 -28.87 -56.67
N GLU A 52 54.02 -29.89 -57.31
CA GLU A 52 53.93 -31.27 -56.79
C GLU A 52 55.27 -32.02 -56.63
N ALA A 53 56.42 -31.43 -56.96
CA ALA A 53 57.72 -32.10 -56.73
C ALA A 53 58.39 -31.78 -55.38
N GLY A 54 58.01 -30.69 -54.69
CA GLY A 54 58.66 -30.24 -53.44
C GLY A 54 58.06 -30.78 -52.13
N LEU A 55 56.92 -31.46 -52.18
CA LEU A 55 56.08 -31.70 -51.00
C LEU A 55 56.37 -33.00 -50.23
N ARG A 56 57.18 -33.92 -50.76
CA ARG A 56 57.41 -35.24 -50.13
C ARG A 56 58.08 -35.20 -48.74
N PRO A 57 59.16 -34.41 -48.48
CA PRO A 57 59.71 -34.29 -47.12
C PRO A 57 58.77 -33.51 -46.18
N TYR A 58 57.96 -32.60 -46.71
CA TYR A 58 56.95 -31.86 -45.96
C TYR A 58 55.82 -32.79 -45.47
N LEU A 59 55.39 -33.74 -46.30
CA LEU A 59 54.33 -34.70 -45.95
C LEU A 59 54.70 -35.62 -44.77
N HIS A 60 55.99 -35.96 -44.59
CA HIS A 60 56.44 -36.80 -43.49
C HIS A 60 56.47 -36.04 -42.15
N SER A 61 56.93 -34.79 -42.15
CA SER A 61 56.85 -33.87 -41.00
C SER A 61 55.40 -33.61 -40.59
N VAL A 62 54.51 -33.40 -41.57
CA VAL A 62 53.07 -33.17 -41.36
C VAL A 62 52.38 -34.41 -40.76
N ARG A 63 52.80 -35.63 -41.13
CA ARG A 63 52.26 -36.87 -40.54
C ARG A 63 52.63 -37.02 -39.05
N GLN A 64 53.89 -36.73 -38.69
CA GLN A 64 54.33 -36.81 -37.29
C GLN A 64 53.69 -35.73 -36.40
N THR A 65 53.58 -34.51 -36.90
CA THR A 65 52.86 -33.43 -36.19
C THR A 65 51.37 -33.73 -36.04
N ARG A 66 50.73 -34.34 -37.04
CA ARG A 66 49.33 -34.79 -36.94
C ARG A 66 49.14 -35.90 -35.90
N GLN A 67 50.07 -36.84 -35.76
CA GLN A 67 49.99 -37.86 -34.71
C GLN A 67 50.14 -37.25 -33.31
N ARG A 68 51.09 -36.34 -33.09
CA ARG A 68 51.26 -35.63 -31.81
C ARG A 68 50.04 -34.77 -31.45
N GLN A 69 49.42 -34.13 -32.44
CA GLN A 69 48.17 -33.37 -32.28
C GLN A 69 46.99 -34.28 -31.91
N ARG A 70 46.89 -35.47 -32.51
CA ARG A 70 45.85 -36.46 -32.20
C ARG A 70 45.99 -37.02 -30.78
N GLU A 71 47.21 -37.29 -30.32
CA GLU A 71 47.45 -37.76 -28.95
C GLU A 71 47.20 -36.69 -27.89
N ARG A 72 47.56 -35.44 -28.17
CA ARG A 72 47.21 -34.29 -27.32
C ARG A 72 45.70 -34.12 -27.22
N ARG A 73 44.97 -34.24 -28.34
CA ARG A 73 43.51 -34.22 -28.34
C ARG A 73 42.92 -35.38 -27.54
N ARG A 74 43.42 -36.61 -27.67
CA ARG A 74 42.93 -37.77 -26.90
C ARG A 74 43.20 -37.65 -25.39
N ARG A 75 44.34 -37.10 -24.98
CA ARG A 75 44.65 -36.81 -23.56
C ARG A 75 43.76 -35.71 -23.01
N TRP A 76 43.51 -34.67 -23.81
CA TRP A 76 42.60 -33.60 -23.44
C TRP A 76 41.14 -34.07 -23.35
N TRP A 77 40.69 -34.92 -24.28
CA TRP A 77 39.33 -35.48 -24.32
C TRP A 77 39.03 -36.37 -23.10
N ARG A 78 40.00 -37.22 -22.71
CA ARG A 78 39.90 -38.03 -21.49
C ARG A 78 39.79 -37.20 -20.21
N LYS A 79 40.31 -35.97 -20.22
CA LYS A 79 40.36 -35.11 -19.03
C LYS A 79 39.19 -34.14 -18.92
N ASN A 80 38.51 -33.80 -20.02
CA ASN A 80 37.51 -32.72 -20.04
C ASN A 80 36.12 -33.12 -20.56
N GLY A 81 35.95 -34.32 -21.12
CA GLY A 81 34.67 -34.76 -21.70
C GLY A 81 34.22 -33.94 -22.93
N PRO A 82 33.11 -34.32 -23.61
CA PRO A 82 32.62 -33.58 -24.77
C PRO A 82 31.88 -32.29 -24.36
N LEU A 83 32.34 -31.16 -24.90
CA LEU A 83 31.67 -29.85 -24.81
C LEU A 83 31.11 -29.51 -26.18
N LYS A 84 29.77 -29.44 -26.33
CA LYS A 84 29.16 -29.26 -27.66
C LYS A 84 28.25 -28.03 -27.85
N PRO A 85 27.49 -27.52 -26.88
CA PRO A 85 26.58 -26.39 -27.19
C PRO A 85 27.22 -24.99 -27.09
N ILE A 86 27.92 -24.69 -26.00
CA ILE A 86 28.37 -23.32 -25.68
C ILE A 86 29.57 -22.86 -26.54
N ASP A 87 30.48 -23.77 -26.88
CA ASP A 87 31.68 -23.44 -27.66
C ASP A 87 31.35 -23.07 -29.13
N GLN A 88 30.20 -23.52 -29.67
CA GLN A 88 29.71 -23.13 -31.00
C GLN A 88 29.09 -21.73 -31.00
N LEU A 89 28.32 -21.38 -29.96
CA LEU A 89 27.67 -20.07 -29.82
C LEU A 89 28.70 -18.94 -29.63
N LEU A 90 29.75 -19.19 -28.84
CA LEU A 90 30.77 -18.17 -28.56
C LEU A 90 31.79 -18.01 -29.71
N GLY A 91 31.94 -19.04 -30.56
CA GLY A 91 32.77 -18.99 -31.76
C GLY A 91 32.22 -18.04 -32.84
N LEU A 92 30.91 -17.83 -32.90
CA LEU A 92 30.24 -16.86 -33.80
C LEU A 92 30.65 -15.41 -33.52
N TRP A 93 31.14 -15.13 -32.31
CA TRP A 93 31.57 -13.79 -31.87
C TRP A 93 33.10 -13.64 -31.85
N GLY A 94 33.85 -14.59 -32.43
CA GLY A 94 35.31 -14.52 -32.54
C GLY A 94 36.09 -14.77 -31.24
N ILE A 95 35.41 -15.19 -30.16
CA ILE A 95 36.02 -15.36 -28.83
C ILE A 95 36.70 -16.73 -28.75
N ARG A 96 38.02 -16.73 -28.47
CA ARG A 96 38.80 -17.97 -28.38
C ARG A 96 38.47 -18.73 -27.07
N PRO A 97 38.30 -20.07 -27.11
CA PRO A 97 37.77 -20.83 -25.96
C PRO A 97 38.63 -20.81 -24.69
N VAL A 98 39.90 -20.39 -24.76
CA VAL A 98 40.86 -20.42 -23.64
C VAL A 98 40.77 -19.15 -22.78
N GLU A 99 40.32 -18.03 -23.35
CA GLU A 99 40.32 -16.72 -22.69
C GLU A 99 39.11 -16.56 -21.75
N TRP A 100 37.92 -16.96 -22.20
CA TRP A 100 36.70 -16.94 -21.39
C TRP A 100 36.75 -17.92 -20.20
N ARG A 101 37.44 -19.05 -20.34
CA ARG A 101 37.61 -20.02 -19.24
C ARG A 101 38.47 -19.51 -18.10
N ARG A 102 39.38 -18.55 -18.35
CA ARG A 102 40.13 -17.84 -17.30
C ARG A 102 39.28 -16.75 -16.65
N TRP A 103 38.38 -16.14 -17.41
CA TRP A 103 37.42 -15.15 -16.93
C TRP A 103 36.40 -15.77 -15.95
N LEU A 104 35.78 -16.90 -16.31
CA LEU A 104 34.86 -17.65 -15.42
C LEU A 104 35.44 -18.00 -14.04
N LYS A 105 36.72 -18.38 -13.98
CA LYS A 105 37.39 -18.74 -12.72
C LYS A 105 37.63 -17.55 -11.79
N ARG A 106 37.74 -16.33 -12.32
CA ARG A 106 37.91 -15.09 -11.52
C ARG A 106 36.58 -14.40 -11.23
N SER A 107 35.63 -14.46 -12.18
CA SER A 107 34.30 -13.88 -12.04
C SER A 107 33.41 -14.65 -11.05
N SER A 108 33.59 -15.98 -10.94
CA SER A 108 32.79 -16.80 -10.01
C SER A 108 33.01 -16.42 -8.56
N LEU A 109 34.23 -16.13 -8.10
CA LEU A 109 34.43 -15.76 -6.69
C LEU A 109 33.88 -14.35 -6.39
N PHE A 110 34.05 -13.40 -7.31
CA PHE A 110 33.64 -12.00 -7.12
C PHE A 110 32.13 -11.82 -7.17
N LEU A 111 31.46 -12.46 -8.14
CA LEU A 111 30.00 -12.49 -8.21
C LEU A 111 29.41 -13.25 -7.03
N PHE A 112 30.03 -14.36 -6.60
CA PHE A 112 29.54 -15.11 -5.44
C PHE A 112 29.75 -14.33 -4.15
N THR A 113 30.87 -13.64 -3.94
CA THR A 113 31.05 -12.76 -2.77
C THR A 113 30.08 -11.58 -2.79
N CYS A 114 29.83 -10.96 -3.95
CA CYS A 114 28.92 -9.82 -4.06
C CYS A 114 27.46 -10.25 -3.84
N VAL A 115 27.04 -11.37 -4.41
CA VAL A 115 25.71 -11.95 -4.21
C VAL A 115 25.55 -12.47 -2.77
N PHE A 116 26.59 -13.05 -2.17
CA PHE A 116 26.57 -13.53 -0.79
C PHE A 116 26.55 -12.38 0.22
N THR A 117 27.30 -11.28 0.02
CA THR A 117 27.12 -10.08 0.86
C THR A 117 25.76 -9.43 0.65
N LEU A 118 25.25 -9.35 -0.57
CA LEU A 118 23.91 -8.80 -0.83
C LEU A 118 22.77 -9.66 -0.22
N LEU A 119 22.95 -10.99 -0.16
CA LEU A 119 22.00 -11.92 0.47
C LEU A 119 22.13 -11.96 2.01
N PHE A 120 23.33 -11.84 2.58
CA PHE A 120 23.55 -11.96 4.04
C PHE A 120 23.55 -10.63 4.81
N THR A 121 23.73 -9.48 4.15
CA THR A 121 23.66 -8.16 4.82
C THR A 121 22.23 -7.58 4.88
N GLY A 122 21.24 -8.30 4.36
CA GLY A 122 19.83 -7.87 4.38
C GLY A 122 19.50 -6.70 3.43
N ILE A 123 20.48 -6.19 2.66
CA ILE A 123 20.32 -4.99 1.81
C ILE A 123 19.44 -5.26 0.58
N LEU A 124 19.24 -6.52 0.17
CA LEU A 124 18.29 -6.87 -0.91
C LEU A 124 16.82 -6.92 -0.47
N GLY A 125 16.52 -6.96 0.84
CA GLY A 125 15.14 -6.94 1.33
C GLY A 125 14.47 -5.56 1.20
N TRP A 126 15.27 -4.50 1.07
CA TRP A 126 14.80 -3.12 1.03
C TRP A 126 14.58 -2.58 -0.39
N PHE A 127 15.07 -3.25 -1.44
CA PHE A 127 15.04 -2.74 -2.81
C PHE A 127 14.09 -3.51 -3.77
N LEU A 128 13.47 -4.59 -3.28
CA LEU A 128 12.52 -5.41 -4.04
C LEU A 128 11.19 -5.63 -3.31
N LEU A 129 10.84 -4.75 -2.37
CA LEU A 129 9.42 -4.56 -2.10
C LEU A 129 8.85 -3.87 -3.34
N PRO A 130 7.84 -4.44 -4.05
CA PRO A 130 7.00 -3.56 -4.85
C PRO A 130 6.58 -2.43 -3.92
N ALA A 131 6.57 -1.18 -4.39
CA ALA A 131 5.87 -0.12 -3.67
C ALA A 131 4.53 -0.75 -3.27
N GLY A 132 4.33 -1.00 -1.98
CA GLY A 132 3.13 -1.65 -1.49
C GLY A 132 1.98 -0.90 -2.12
N ALA A 133 0.99 -1.60 -2.66
CA ALA A 133 -0.24 -0.93 -3.05
C ALA A 133 -0.60 -0.02 -1.89
N ALA A 134 -0.69 1.30 -2.14
CA ALA A 134 -1.04 2.25 -1.11
C ALA A 134 -2.29 1.70 -0.44
N ASP A 135 -2.19 1.44 0.86
CA ASP A 135 -3.30 0.86 1.60
C ASP A 135 -4.50 1.81 1.47
N PRO A 136 -5.64 1.34 0.92
CA PRO A 136 -6.75 2.23 0.60
C PRO A 136 -7.24 2.95 1.84
N GLY A 137 -7.73 4.18 1.64
CA GLY A 137 -8.40 4.91 2.70
C GLY A 137 -9.63 4.15 3.16
N ASN A 138 -9.83 4.12 4.48
CA ASN A 138 -10.95 3.45 5.12
C ASN A 138 -11.46 4.30 6.28
N VAL A 139 -12.77 4.21 6.56
CA VAL A 139 -13.40 4.81 7.73
C VAL A 139 -14.23 3.75 8.43
N VAL A 140 -14.00 3.59 9.72
CA VAL A 140 -14.84 2.75 10.58
C VAL A 140 -15.82 3.63 11.36
N PHE A 141 -17.00 3.08 11.60
CA PHE A 141 -18.06 3.72 12.37
C PHE A 141 -18.50 2.83 13.52
N VAL A 142 -18.80 3.42 14.67
CA VAL A 142 -19.34 2.74 15.86
C VAL A 142 -20.49 3.56 16.44
N LYS A 143 -21.69 2.99 16.47
CA LYS A 143 -22.90 3.62 17.02
C LYS A 143 -23.14 3.14 18.45
N ARG A 144 -23.42 4.06 19.37
CA ARG A 144 -23.70 3.80 20.80
C ARG A 144 -24.81 4.71 21.32
N ILE A 145 -25.50 4.28 22.37
CA ILE A 145 -26.40 5.12 23.17
C ILE A 145 -25.56 5.81 24.25
N THR A 146 -25.55 7.14 24.26
CA THR A 146 -24.74 7.94 25.18
C THR A 146 -25.53 8.64 26.27
N ALA A 147 -26.86 8.74 26.14
CA ALA A 147 -27.72 9.24 27.21
C ALA A 147 -29.16 8.73 27.09
N VAL A 148 -29.86 8.67 28.22
CA VAL A 148 -31.32 8.47 28.31
C VAL A 148 -31.92 9.54 29.22
N ASN A 149 -32.91 10.31 28.74
CA ASN A 149 -33.55 11.40 29.48
C ASN A 149 -32.54 12.34 30.16
N THR A 150 -31.49 12.74 29.46
CA THR A 150 -30.35 13.56 29.95
C THR A 150 -29.40 12.86 30.94
N THR A 151 -29.67 11.61 31.31
CA THR A 151 -28.74 10.82 32.12
C THR A 151 -27.66 10.27 31.22
N ASP A 152 -26.46 10.81 31.37
CA ASP A 152 -25.25 10.37 30.68
C ASP A 152 -24.92 8.90 30.99
N ILE A 153 -24.75 8.14 29.92
CA ILE A 153 -24.22 6.79 29.97
C ILE A 153 -22.71 6.89 29.85
N THR A 154 -22.01 6.48 30.89
CA THR A 154 -20.55 6.51 30.97
C THR A 154 -20.00 5.09 30.93
N GLY A 155 -18.77 4.93 30.45
CA GLY A 155 -18.14 3.62 30.32
C GLY A 155 -18.11 3.12 28.89
N PHE A 156 -17.51 1.95 28.74
CA PHE A 156 -17.26 1.29 27.47
C PHE A 156 -17.32 -0.21 27.71
N VAL A 157 -18.22 -0.88 26.99
CA VAL A 157 -18.21 -2.34 26.82
C VAL A 157 -17.64 -2.62 25.44
N GLU A 158 -16.57 -3.42 25.42
CA GLU A 158 -15.98 -3.95 24.20
C GLU A 158 -16.91 -4.99 23.59
N ASP A 159 -17.15 -4.90 22.29
CA ASP A 159 -17.87 -5.92 21.54
C ASP A 159 -17.01 -6.39 20.36
N ALA A 160 -16.48 -7.61 20.49
CA ALA A 160 -15.62 -8.25 19.50
C ALA A 160 -16.26 -8.45 18.11
N THR A 161 -17.57 -8.21 17.97
CA THR A 161 -18.28 -8.26 16.67
C THR A 161 -18.39 -6.89 16.01
N THR A 162 -17.95 -5.82 16.67
CA THR A 162 -18.02 -4.44 16.18
C THR A 162 -16.64 -3.89 15.84
N ASN A 163 -16.61 -2.71 15.21
CA ASN A 163 -15.37 -2.03 14.83
C ASN A 163 -14.79 -1.18 15.97
N ASP A 164 -15.15 -1.45 17.23
CA ASP A 164 -14.69 -0.70 18.41
C ASP A 164 -13.33 -1.19 18.96
N ASN A 165 -12.81 -2.27 18.36
CA ASN A 165 -11.49 -2.86 18.64
C ASN A 165 -10.33 -2.25 17.84
N GLU A 166 -10.59 -1.24 16.99
CA GLU A 166 -9.52 -0.61 16.19
C GLU A 166 -8.46 0.01 17.12
N PRO A 167 -7.15 -0.30 16.96
CA PRO A 167 -6.09 0.17 17.85
C PRO A 167 -5.92 1.68 17.88
N ASP A 168 -6.35 2.38 16.82
CA ASP A 168 -6.13 3.81 16.64
C ASP A 168 -7.29 4.68 17.16
N TRP A 169 -8.30 4.08 17.78
CA TRP A 169 -9.27 4.84 18.56
C TRP A 169 -8.56 5.67 19.64
N PRO A 170 -8.97 6.93 19.89
CA PRO A 170 -8.34 7.70 20.95
C PRO A 170 -8.56 7.08 22.33
N SER A 171 -7.55 7.22 23.20
CA SER A 171 -7.55 6.62 24.53
C SER A 171 -7.88 7.66 25.62
N PRO A 172 -8.69 7.30 26.64
CA PRO A 172 -9.29 6.00 26.89
C PRO A 172 -10.64 5.79 26.16
N ASN A 173 -10.95 4.53 25.83
CA ASN A 173 -12.23 4.16 25.18
C ASN A 173 -13.46 4.55 26.02
N THR A 174 -13.32 4.56 27.35
CA THR A 174 -14.39 5.02 28.27
C THR A 174 -14.74 6.50 28.10
N THR A 175 -13.93 7.27 27.38
CA THR A 175 -14.18 8.66 26.99
C THR A 175 -14.51 8.78 25.51
N TYR A 176 -13.65 8.25 24.64
CA TYR A 176 -13.74 8.48 23.18
C TYR A 176 -14.56 7.44 22.41
N LEU A 177 -15.05 6.40 23.09
CA LEU A 177 -16.03 5.43 22.59
C LEU A 177 -17.11 5.18 23.65
N ARG A 178 -17.42 6.20 24.47
CA ARG A 178 -18.34 6.05 25.58
C ARG A 178 -19.75 5.65 25.11
N GLY A 179 -20.48 4.99 26.00
CA GLY A 179 -21.88 4.62 25.79
C GLY A 179 -22.08 3.12 25.64
N GLU A 180 -23.34 2.74 25.44
CA GLU A 180 -23.79 1.35 25.42
C GLU A 180 -24.23 0.90 24.03
N ILE A 181 -23.93 -0.35 23.69
CA ILE A 181 -24.35 -0.99 22.42
C ILE A 181 -25.64 -1.80 22.63
N GLY A 182 -25.94 -2.19 23.88
CA GLY A 182 -27.12 -2.99 24.22
C GLY A 182 -27.87 -2.45 25.43
N ASN A 183 -28.82 -3.25 25.93
CA ASN A 183 -29.76 -2.82 26.96
C ASN A 183 -29.20 -2.96 28.38
N THR A 184 -28.13 -3.73 28.58
CA THR A 184 -27.63 -4.12 29.90
C THR A 184 -27.03 -2.97 30.70
N GLY A 185 -26.44 -1.98 30.01
CA GLY A 185 -25.89 -0.79 30.66
C GLY A 185 -26.82 0.42 30.61
N LEU A 186 -28.05 0.27 30.10
CA LEU A 186 -29.03 1.37 30.09
C LEU A 186 -29.62 1.60 31.49
N PRO A 187 -29.97 2.85 31.83
CA PRO A 187 -30.70 3.14 33.06
C PRO A 187 -31.95 2.26 33.20
N ASN A 188 -32.20 1.72 34.40
CA ASN A 188 -33.35 0.85 34.68
C ASN A 188 -33.43 -0.44 33.83
N GLY A 189 -32.35 -0.84 33.14
CA GLY A 189 -32.28 -2.06 32.36
C GLY A 189 -32.96 -2.01 30.99
N GLY A 190 -33.32 -0.82 30.51
CA GLY A 190 -33.95 -0.65 29.19
C GLY A 190 -34.50 0.76 28.98
N VAL A 191 -35.21 0.93 27.86
CA VAL A 191 -35.88 2.18 27.48
C VAL A 191 -37.39 2.00 27.52
N GLN A 192 -38.11 3.06 27.83
CA GLN A 192 -39.58 3.10 27.92
C GLN A 192 -40.14 4.15 26.95
N PRO A 193 -41.40 3.99 26.51
CA PRO A 193 -42.07 5.04 25.76
C PRO A 193 -42.02 6.38 26.49
N GLY A 194 -41.73 7.44 25.73
CA GLY A 194 -41.49 8.78 26.25
C GLY A 194 -40.02 9.11 26.53
N ASP A 195 -39.14 8.10 26.62
CA ASP A 195 -37.71 8.33 26.84
C ASP A 195 -37.06 9.04 25.65
N GLU A 196 -36.18 10.01 25.93
CA GLU A 196 -35.30 10.61 24.94
C GLU A 196 -33.93 9.91 24.98
N LEU A 197 -33.53 9.30 23.87
CA LEU A 197 -32.25 8.63 23.69
C LEU A 197 -31.31 9.53 22.92
N GLU A 198 -30.06 9.66 23.37
CA GLU A 198 -28.98 10.22 22.56
C GLU A 198 -28.16 9.09 21.95
N TYR A 199 -28.09 9.07 20.62
CA TYR A 199 -27.17 8.23 19.87
C TYR A 199 -25.92 9.03 19.52
N THR A 200 -24.76 8.40 19.67
CA THR A 200 -23.48 8.90 19.17
C THR A 200 -22.87 7.88 18.22
N ILE A 201 -22.50 8.35 17.03
CA ILE A 201 -21.77 7.62 16.00
C ILE A 201 -20.34 8.15 15.99
N TYR A 202 -19.42 7.35 16.48
CA TYR A 202 -17.99 7.61 16.39
C TYR A 202 -17.48 7.21 15.01
N PHE A 203 -16.51 7.96 14.49
CA PHE A 203 -15.82 7.63 13.26
C PHE A 203 -14.32 7.77 13.39
N LEU A 204 -13.58 6.92 12.67
CA LEU A 204 -12.13 6.92 12.64
C LEU A 204 -11.65 6.54 11.24
N SER A 205 -10.76 7.34 10.66
CA SER A 205 -10.06 6.96 9.43
C SER A 205 -8.89 6.03 9.76
N ASN A 206 -9.07 4.72 9.58
CA ASN A 206 -8.09 3.68 9.94
C ASN A 206 -7.42 3.01 8.72
N GLY A 207 -7.66 3.49 7.49
CA GLY A 207 -6.95 3.01 6.30
C GLY A 207 -5.59 3.66 6.17
N GLY A 208 -4.68 3.10 5.36
CA GLY A 208 -3.34 3.66 5.20
C GLY A 208 -3.20 4.84 4.22
N SER A 209 -4.31 5.49 3.84
CA SER A 209 -4.30 6.76 3.08
C SER A 209 -5.48 7.65 3.45
N ASP A 210 -5.34 8.96 3.19
CA ASP A 210 -6.37 9.96 3.48
C ASP A 210 -7.69 9.65 2.75
N VAL A 211 -8.79 9.87 3.44
CA VAL A 211 -10.14 9.68 2.90
C VAL A 211 -10.77 11.01 2.52
N ARG A 212 -11.61 11.00 1.48
CA ARG A 212 -12.31 12.16 0.91
C ARG A 212 -13.78 11.81 0.72
N ASP A 213 -14.63 12.83 0.64
CA ASP A 213 -16.08 12.66 0.41
C ASP A 213 -16.73 11.67 1.40
N VAL A 214 -16.32 11.72 2.67
CA VAL A 214 -16.84 10.85 3.71
C VAL A 214 -18.21 11.35 4.11
N LYS A 215 -19.21 10.50 3.88
CA LYS A 215 -20.61 10.72 4.23
C LYS A 215 -21.19 9.42 4.75
N PHE A 216 -22.13 9.54 5.67
CA PHE A 216 -22.91 8.40 6.13
C PHE A 216 -24.38 8.78 6.24
N CYS A 217 -25.21 7.76 6.37
CA CYS A 217 -26.63 7.91 6.64
C CYS A 217 -27.04 6.89 7.68
N ASP A 218 -27.80 7.33 8.67
CA ASP A 218 -28.34 6.50 9.73
C ASP A 218 -29.87 6.62 9.76
N LEU A 219 -30.55 5.48 9.64
CA LEU A 219 -32.01 5.44 9.70
C LEU A 219 -32.46 5.59 11.14
N ILE A 220 -33.52 6.36 11.35
CA ILE A 220 -34.15 6.50 12.66
C ILE A 220 -34.82 5.18 13.01
N PRO A 221 -34.49 4.53 14.14
CA PRO A 221 -35.09 3.24 14.46
C PRO A 221 -36.63 3.30 14.58
N ALA A 222 -37.30 2.23 14.17
CA ALA A 222 -38.71 1.98 14.48
C ALA A 222 -39.05 2.24 15.96
N ASN A 223 -40.30 2.65 16.20
CA ASN A 223 -40.81 3.07 17.52
C ASN A 223 -40.00 4.21 18.15
N THR A 224 -39.31 5.01 17.33
CA THR A 224 -38.69 6.26 17.77
C THR A 224 -39.00 7.40 16.81
N THR A 225 -38.93 8.63 17.31
CA THR A 225 -39.12 9.86 16.54
C THR A 225 -37.91 10.76 16.71
N TYR A 226 -37.36 11.25 15.61
CA TYR A 226 -36.20 12.14 15.65
C TYR A 226 -36.52 13.46 16.39
N VAL A 227 -35.58 13.95 17.20
CA VAL A 227 -35.67 15.24 17.86
C VAL A 227 -35.01 16.31 16.98
N THR A 228 -35.81 17.15 16.32
CA THR A 228 -35.30 18.24 15.47
C THR A 228 -34.37 19.21 16.21
N GLY A 229 -33.29 19.61 15.56
CA GLY A 229 -32.23 20.48 16.07
C GLY A 229 -31.29 19.77 17.04
N SER A 230 -31.35 18.44 17.14
CA SER A 230 -30.52 17.66 18.06
C SER A 230 -29.17 17.25 17.49
N MET A 231 -28.98 17.30 16.16
CA MET A 231 -27.72 16.87 15.56
C MET A 231 -26.54 17.76 16.00
N ARG A 232 -25.44 17.10 16.35
CA ARG A 232 -24.16 17.74 16.70
C ARG A 232 -22.99 17.00 16.08
N LEU A 233 -21.98 17.75 15.65
CA LEU A 233 -20.71 17.23 15.14
C LEU A 233 -19.57 17.57 16.10
N GLY A 234 -18.81 16.56 16.53
CA GLY A 234 -17.52 16.73 17.18
C GLY A 234 -16.42 16.32 16.22
N TYR A 235 -15.86 17.27 15.49
CA TYR A 235 -14.75 17.05 14.56
C TYR A 235 -13.87 18.29 14.51
N ASP A 236 -12.54 18.09 14.55
CA ASP A 236 -11.59 19.18 14.43
C ASP A 236 -10.68 18.99 13.22
N ALA A 237 -11.09 19.55 12.08
CA ALA A 237 -10.31 19.56 10.85
C ALA A 237 -9.00 20.37 10.97
N THR A 238 -8.87 21.24 11.99
CA THR A 238 -7.66 22.03 12.21
C THR A 238 -6.58 21.26 12.97
N ASN A 239 -6.90 20.05 13.45
CA ASN A 239 -5.97 19.16 14.12
C ASN A 239 -5.34 19.80 15.39
N THR A 240 -6.13 20.56 16.15
CA THR A 240 -5.68 21.30 17.34
C THR A 240 -6.14 20.70 18.65
N THR A 241 -7.39 20.25 18.72
CA THR A 241 -8.03 19.76 19.95
C THR A 241 -8.83 18.51 19.64
N LEU A 242 -8.50 17.41 20.31
CA LEU A 242 -9.23 16.15 20.17
C LEU A 242 -10.68 16.35 20.65
N PRO A 243 -11.70 16.10 19.80
CA PRO A 243 -13.10 16.26 20.18
C PRO A 243 -13.46 15.37 21.38
N ASP A 244 -14.00 15.97 22.44
CA ASP A 244 -14.50 15.25 23.62
C ASP A 244 -16.00 14.92 23.46
N PRO A 245 -16.40 13.64 23.41
CA PRO A 245 -17.80 13.24 23.29
C PRO A 245 -18.68 13.69 24.47
N SER A 246 -18.11 13.97 25.64
CA SER A 246 -18.85 14.54 26.78
C SER A 246 -19.16 16.03 26.62
N GLY A 247 -18.52 16.73 25.69
CA GLY A 247 -18.81 18.12 25.35
C GLY A 247 -20.13 18.27 24.59
N THR A 248 -20.41 19.44 23.99
CA THR A 248 -21.66 19.69 23.23
C THR A 248 -21.54 19.48 21.71
N GLY A 249 -20.31 19.50 21.17
CA GLY A 249 -20.07 19.55 19.72
C GLY A 249 -20.62 20.83 19.06
N THR A 250 -20.40 20.95 17.75
CA THR A 250 -20.94 22.00 16.89
C THR A 250 -22.39 21.68 16.52
N VAL A 251 -23.26 22.69 16.51
CA VAL A 251 -24.66 22.54 16.08
C VAL A 251 -24.74 22.30 14.58
N LEU A 252 -25.53 21.31 14.19
CA LEU A 252 -25.96 21.11 12.81
C LEU A 252 -27.42 21.56 12.67
N THR A 253 -27.80 22.13 11.53
CA THR A 253 -29.10 22.80 11.31
C THR A 253 -30.23 21.84 10.94
N ASP A 254 -29.89 20.58 10.65
CA ASP A 254 -30.76 19.55 10.06
C ASP A 254 -31.27 19.90 8.64
N ALA A 255 -30.80 21.00 8.05
CA ALA A 255 -31.29 21.51 6.79
C ALA A 255 -30.33 21.17 5.63
N ASP A 256 -30.86 21.03 4.43
CA ASP A 256 -30.05 20.98 3.22
C ASP A 256 -29.51 22.39 2.89
N ASP A 257 -28.49 22.81 3.64
CA ASP A 257 -27.88 24.13 3.58
C ASP A 257 -26.40 24.07 3.17
N ALA A 258 -26.01 23.00 2.47
CA ALA A 258 -24.65 22.81 1.99
C ALA A 258 -24.12 24.07 1.27
N PRO A 259 -22.88 24.50 1.55
CA PRO A 259 -21.82 23.80 2.28
C PRO A 259 -21.74 24.16 3.78
N THR A 260 -22.81 24.70 4.39
CA THR A 260 -22.70 25.34 5.73
C THR A 260 -22.31 24.34 6.82
N ASP A 261 -23.02 23.22 6.93
CA ASP A 261 -22.67 22.17 7.91
C ASP A 261 -22.81 20.71 7.41
N GLY A 262 -23.35 20.52 6.20
CA GLY A 262 -23.33 19.23 5.49
C GLY A 262 -24.22 18.14 6.12
N ALA A 263 -25.16 18.49 6.99
CA ALA A 263 -26.00 17.54 7.70
C ALA A 263 -27.50 17.82 7.50
N VAL A 264 -28.24 16.79 7.12
CA VAL A 264 -29.67 16.91 6.75
C VAL A 264 -30.48 15.83 7.46
N PHE A 265 -31.59 16.21 8.06
CA PHE A 265 -32.60 15.26 8.50
C PHE A 265 -33.68 15.10 7.42
N TYR A 266 -33.83 13.88 6.92
CA TYR A 266 -34.90 13.50 6.01
C TYR A 266 -36.05 12.92 6.81
N ALA A 267 -37.18 13.62 6.88
CA ALA A 267 -38.37 13.13 7.57
C ALA A 267 -38.90 11.81 6.94
N GLY A 268 -39.62 11.03 7.74
CA GLY A 268 -40.26 9.80 7.27
C GLY A 268 -41.14 10.03 6.03
N GLY A 269 -41.05 9.13 5.05
CA GLY A 269 -41.77 9.22 3.78
C GLY A 269 -41.20 10.21 2.75
N THR A 270 -40.10 10.90 3.07
CA THR A 270 -39.34 11.69 2.08
C THR A 270 -38.26 10.84 1.41
N THR A 271 -37.77 11.25 0.24
CA THR A 271 -36.70 10.54 -0.47
C THR A 271 -35.32 11.06 -0.03
N PRO A 272 -34.55 10.28 0.76
CA PRO A 272 -33.20 10.65 1.11
C PRO A 272 -32.21 10.37 -0.05
N PRO A 273 -30.94 10.82 0.05
CA PRO A 273 -29.90 10.50 -0.91
C PRO A 273 -29.68 8.98 -1.01
N THR A 274 -29.24 8.51 -2.18
CA THR A 274 -29.12 7.06 -2.46
C THR A 274 -28.23 6.30 -1.47
N ILE A 275 -27.29 6.97 -0.80
CA ILE A 275 -26.47 6.34 0.25
C ILE A 275 -27.34 5.82 1.42
N CYS A 276 -28.47 6.46 1.70
CA CYS A 276 -29.44 6.04 2.70
C CYS A 276 -30.28 4.84 2.25
N THR A 277 -30.34 4.56 0.94
CA THR A 277 -31.18 3.51 0.36
C THR A 277 -30.40 2.24 -0.01
N ASN A 278 -29.09 2.21 0.27
CA ASN A 278 -28.25 1.06 -0.03
C ASN A 278 -28.54 -0.07 0.98
N ALA A 279 -29.44 -0.97 0.57
CA ALA A 279 -29.90 -2.13 1.29
C ALA A 279 -28.79 -2.91 2.02
N ASN A 280 -28.89 -3.00 3.35
CA ASN A 280 -28.36 -4.18 4.04
C ASN A 280 -29.42 -5.28 3.93
N ALA A 281 -29.03 -6.38 3.27
CA ALA A 281 -29.80 -7.60 3.04
C ALA A 281 -29.95 -8.47 4.31
N ASN A 282 -30.16 -7.86 5.48
CA ASN A 282 -30.52 -8.58 6.69
C ASN A 282 -32.04 -8.54 6.83
N GLY A 283 -32.71 -9.43 6.09
CA GLY A 283 -34.16 -9.51 6.04
C GLY A 283 -34.79 -9.57 7.44
N GLY A 284 -35.58 -8.55 7.77
CA GLY A 284 -36.57 -8.63 8.86
C GLY A 284 -36.60 -7.43 9.80
N ASN A 285 -37.69 -6.66 9.65
CA ASN A 285 -38.30 -5.69 10.57
C ASN A 285 -37.86 -4.20 10.47
N ASP A 286 -38.79 -3.41 9.94
CA ASP A 286 -39.16 -2.03 10.30
C ASP A 286 -38.19 -0.85 10.08
N ASN A 287 -37.10 -1.02 9.32
CA ASN A 287 -36.33 0.10 8.78
C ASN A 287 -35.84 -0.25 7.36
N ASP A 288 -36.76 -0.41 6.41
CA ASP A 288 -36.36 -0.64 5.02
C ASP A 288 -35.68 0.63 4.48
N PRO A 289 -34.38 0.56 4.11
CA PRO A 289 -33.66 1.71 3.59
C PRO A 289 -34.30 2.28 2.33
N SER A 290 -35.09 1.50 1.59
CA SER A 290 -35.77 1.92 0.36
C SER A 290 -37.02 2.77 0.57
N THR A 291 -37.61 2.77 1.78
CA THR A 291 -38.87 3.48 2.07
C THR A 291 -38.69 4.68 3.01
N ASN A 292 -37.63 4.71 3.82
CA ASN A 292 -37.37 5.79 4.79
C ASN A 292 -38.62 6.08 5.65
N ASP A 293 -39.22 5.05 6.25
CA ASP A 293 -40.54 5.18 6.90
C ASP A 293 -40.50 6.06 8.16
N THR A 294 -39.39 6.01 8.90
CA THR A 294 -39.20 6.67 10.21
C THR A 294 -38.32 7.93 10.14
N GLY A 295 -37.57 8.09 9.05
CA GLY A 295 -36.65 9.19 8.81
C GLY A 295 -35.18 8.75 8.77
N ALA A 296 -34.32 9.66 8.29
CA ALA A 296 -32.89 9.39 8.12
C ALA A 296 -32.04 10.61 8.46
N ALA A 297 -31.00 10.41 9.26
CA ALA A 297 -29.96 11.40 9.54
C ALA A 297 -28.80 11.21 8.56
N PHE A 298 -28.61 12.18 7.66
CA PHE A 298 -27.50 12.21 6.71
C PHE A 298 -26.45 13.21 7.17
N VAL A 299 -25.17 12.83 7.11
CA VAL A 299 -24.07 13.74 7.43
C VAL A 299 -22.92 13.53 6.46
N GLN A 300 -22.45 14.63 5.86
CA GLN A 300 -21.16 14.72 5.19
C GLN A 300 -20.12 15.26 6.17
N ILE A 301 -19.15 14.42 6.53
CA ILE A 301 -18.10 14.76 7.50
C ILE A 301 -16.99 15.58 6.83
N VAL A 302 -16.55 15.14 5.65
CA VAL A 302 -15.55 15.84 4.84
C VAL A 302 -15.91 15.78 3.36
N ASP A 303 -15.53 16.82 2.60
CA ASP A 303 -15.68 16.88 1.15
C ASP A 303 -14.40 16.46 0.40
N ALA A 304 -14.43 16.55 -0.92
CA ALA A 304 -13.29 16.24 -1.78
C ALA A 304 -12.09 17.16 -1.57
N ALA A 305 -12.31 18.38 -1.09
CA ALA A 305 -11.30 19.42 -0.94
C ALA A 305 -10.58 19.34 0.43
N THR A 306 -11.28 18.91 1.48
CA THR A 306 -10.75 18.81 2.85
C THR A 306 -10.65 17.34 3.30
N PRO A 307 -9.63 16.58 2.85
CA PRO A 307 -9.50 15.18 3.22
C PRO A 307 -9.35 14.99 4.73
N MET A 308 -9.89 13.88 5.24
CA MET A 308 -9.61 13.40 6.58
C MET A 308 -8.36 12.50 6.52
N PRO A 309 -7.30 12.80 7.28
CA PRO A 309 -6.07 12.01 7.25
C PRO A 309 -6.23 10.63 7.88
N ALA A 310 -5.43 9.69 7.40
CA ALA A 310 -5.27 8.38 8.00
C ALA A 310 -4.75 8.47 9.46
N ALA A 311 -5.34 7.69 10.36
CA ALA A 311 -4.80 7.49 11.69
C ALA A 311 -3.45 6.77 11.61
N THR A 312 -2.53 7.19 12.47
CA THR A 312 -1.18 6.61 12.60
C THR A 312 -0.89 6.15 14.03
N GLY A 313 -1.88 6.31 14.91
CA GLY A 313 -1.86 5.95 16.32
C GLY A 313 -3.12 6.47 17.01
N ALA A 314 -3.36 6.02 18.24
CA ALA A 314 -4.48 6.44 19.07
C ALA A 314 -4.64 7.98 19.13
N GLY A 315 -5.74 8.49 18.59
CA GLY A 315 -6.05 9.93 18.53
C GLY A 315 -5.06 10.77 17.73
N THR A 316 -4.29 10.16 16.82
CA THR A 316 -3.25 10.82 16.04
C THR A 316 -3.37 10.50 14.55
N PRO A 317 -3.47 11.52 13.67
CA PRO A 317 -3.74 12.92 13.98
C PRO A 317 -5.11 13.10 14.65
N ILE A 318 -5.32 14.22 15.35
CA ILE A 318 -6.62 14.57 15.95
C ILE A 318 -7.73 14.58 14.89
N SER A 319 -7.43 15.09 13.70
CA SER A 319 -8.37 15.18 12.61
C SER A 319 -8.66 13.84 11.90
N SER A 320 -8.19 12.69 12.41
CA SER A 320 -8.62 11.37 11.90
C SER A 320 -9.84 10.81 12.63
N TYR A 321 -10.26 11.45 13.72
CA TYR A 321 -11.33 11.00 14.62
C TYR A 321 -12.38 12.09 14.83
N GLY A 322 -13.61 11.65 15.06
CA GLY A 322 -14.67 12.49 15.57
C GLY A 322 -15.92 11.70 15.87
N PHE A 323 -17.02 12.42 16.08
CA PHE A 323 -18.32 11.83 16.32
C PHE A 323 -19.44 12.72 15.80
N VAL A 324 -20.57 12.10 15.49
CA VAL A 324 -21.86 12.76 15.30
C VAL A 324 -22.80 12.23 16.36
N ARG A 325 -23.63 13.09 16.93
CA ARG A 325 -24.73 12.65 17.80
C ARG A 325 -26.04 13.27 17.40
N PHE A 326 -27.12 12.62 17.78
CA PHE A 326 -28.48 13.12 17.65
C PHE A 326 -29.38 12.44 18.66
N ARG A 327 -30.58 12.98 18.83
CA ARG A 327 -31.56 12.47 19.79
C ARG A 327 -32.81 11.95 19.11
N VAL A 328 -33.39 10.92 19.69
CA VAL A 328 -34.70 10.38 19.32
C VAL A 328 -35.55 10.23 20.57
N LYS A 329 -36.87 10.25 20.39
CA LYS A 329 -37.84 9.97 21.44
C LYS A 329 -38.56 8.66 21.16
N VAL A 330 -38.55 7.75 22.14
CA VAL A 330 -39.27 6.48 22.07
C VAL A 330 -40.77 6.74 22.09
N VAL A 331 -41.52 6.12 21.17
CA VAL A 331 -42.98 6.23 21.08
C VAL A 331 -43.66 4.92 21.51
N ASP A 332 -44.94 5.02 21.88
CA ASP A 332 -45.79 3.89 22.28
C ASP A 332 -46.12 2.95 21.11
#